data_AF-A0A7W8ZBH2-F1
#
_entry.id   AF-A0A7W8ZBH2-F1
#
_cell.length_a   1.000
_cell.length_b   1.000
_cell.length_c   1.000
_cell.angle_alpha   90.00
_cell.angle_beta   90.00
_cell.angle_gamma   90.00
#
_symmetry.space_group_name_H-M   'P 1'
#
loop_
_entity.id
_entity.type
_entity.pdbx_description
1 polymer ?
#
loop_
_entity_poly.entity_id
_entity_poly.type
_entity_poly.pdbx_seq_one_letter_code
_entity_poly.pdbx_strand_id
1 'polypeptide(L)'
;MRRLPFELPEFTRVTWVDDRARAVWEPRLRRVSAAWREVQWLSVAAGIRPCAVLRVPQDEMPRHFLRWEALGVGAAVLAREGAGAPGYAARTPARAGDGPATLRVGFGGADDLRRLSAAWTAGDHDAIGTLLGYPPCCRAFFDAVWARRRLLDPTWAMAGGSDGENARPLRVSGPVFTNVLWRWVDVRAVPHLPCAFDCEDTAALGERLLELAERVGFAEEAGWCRAILSWPVEWSSLHGIAEIRAPVLKIATTTDAFTGKRVVQRAGTEYPGEGASGLHFPYRVRPVPAGRAAAFARGLANPIPRPDPRPAWYHADNGFSGRAAMDRAHRRLLRAARAALAVPEPHVADLGCGNGALLRLLREEAAPALVPYGVDLSPERIAHARDLWPGHSGNFTVGDVFDDETPWRPGRSYRLVLLGLNRLRETTPGRARRLLDRIREHADRLLVYSHDRAPDGAEPVASLVDLRDPAAQGDGLAGQVIAMAKAAASGLPG
;
A
#
# COMPACT_ATOMS: atom_id res chain seq x y z
N MET A 1 9.67 -7.36 20.12
CA MET A 1 8.57 -7.46 19.12
C MET A 1 7.46 -8.35 19.69
N ARG A 2 6.17 -7.98 19.59
CA ARG A 2 5.06 -8.69 20.26
C ARG A 2 4.06 -9.29 19.25
N ARG A 3 3.60 -10.53 19.45
CA ARG A 3 2.49 -11.13 18.67
C ARG A 3 1.19 -10.41 19.01
N LEU A 4 0.41 -10.04 18.01
CA LEU A 4 -0.88 -9.39 18.14
C LEU A 4 -1.98 -10.45 18.26
N PRO A 5 -3.05 -10.20 19.04
CA PRO A 5 -4.10 -11.18 19.31
C PRO A 5 -5.16 -11.22 18.21
N PHE A 6 -4.74 -11.21 16.94
CA PHE A 6 -5.66 -11.36 15.81
C PHE A 6 -5.00 -12.17 14.68
N GLU A 7 -5.85 -12.78 13.87
CA GLU A 7 -5.47 -13.48 12.63
C GLU A 7 -6.31 -12.91 11.49
N LEU A 8 -5.70 -12.73 10.32
CA LEU A 8 -6.45 -12.36 9.13
C LEU A 8 -7.10 -13.60 8.51
N PRO A 9 -8.21 -13.45 7.76
CA PRO A 9 -8.70 -14.53 6.91
C PRO A 9 -7.60 -15.04 6.00
N GLU A 10 -7.69 -16.32 5.64
CA GLU A 10 -6.72 -16.91 4.74
C GLU A 10 -6.80 -16.30 3.33
N PHE A 11 -5.66 -15.88 2.78
CA PHE A 11 -5.56 -15.47 1.39
C PHE A 11 -4.18 -15.79 0.84
N THR A 12 -4.10 -15.93 -0.49
CA THR A 12 -2.84 -15.91 -1.23
C THR A 12 -3.06 -15.16 -2.53
N ARG A 13 -2.20 -14.18 -2.82
CA ARG A 13 -2.24 -13.37 -4.04
C ARG A 13 -0.87 -13.40 -4.69
N VAL A 14 -0.84 -13.66 -5.99
CA VAL A 14 0.38 -13.65 -6.80
C VAL A 14 0.34 -12.45 -7.74
N THR A 15 1.42 -11.69 -7.81
CA THR A 15 1.58 -10.55 -8.72
C THR A 15 2.89 -10.73 -9.48
N TRP A 16 2.84 -10.65 -10.80
CA TRP A 16 4.02 -10.77 -11.66
C TRP A 16 4.74 -9.42 -11.78
N VAL A 17 6.06 -9.45 -11.97
CA VAL A 17 6.84 -8.21 -12.15
C VAL A 17 6.56 -7.53 -13.50
N ASP A 18 6.29 -8.32 -14.53
CA ASP A 18 5.80 -7.91 -15.84
C ASP A 18 5.14 -9.08 -16.59
N ASP A 19 4.54 -8.81 -17.75
CA ASP A 19 3.85 -9.81 -18.56
C ASP A 19 4.80 -10.84 -19.19
N ARG A 20 6.06 -10.46 -19.44
CA ARG A 20 7.06 -11.37 -19.99
C ARG A 20 7.43 -12.45 -18.97
N ALA A 21 7.69 -12.05 -17.73
CA ALA A 21 7.95 -12.96 -16.63
C ALA A 21 6.77 -13.92 -16.43
N ARG A 22 5.54 -13.39 -16.47
CA ARG A 22 4.32 -14.20 -16.39
C ARG A 22 4.23 -15.23 -17.51
N ALA A 23 4.40 -14.80 -18.77
CA ALA A 23 4.27 -15.68 -19.93
C ALA A 23 5.26 -16.85 -19.90
N VAL A 24 6.48 -16.62 -19.39
CA VAL A 24 7.52 -17.65 -19.28
C VAL A 24 7.30 -18.56 -18.07
N TRP A 25 7.08 -17.98 -16.89
CA TRP A 25 7.19 -18.71 -15.63
C TRP A 25 5.86 -19.24 -15.10
N GLU A 26 4.72 -18.64 -15.43
CA GLU A 26 3.42 -19.15 -14.97
C GLU A 26 3.16 -20.60 -15.45
N PRO A 27 3.36 -20.95 -16.73
CA PRO A 27 3.19 -22.34 -17.19
C PRO A 27 4.18 -23.30 -16.53
N ARG A 28 5.43 -22.85 -16.31
CA ARG A 28 6.48 -23.67 -15.67
C ARG A 28 6.14 -23.96 -14.21
N LEU A 29 5.71 -22.96 -13.44
CA LEU A 29 5.30 -23.15 -12.04
C LEU A 29 4.14 -24.15 -11.93
N ARG A 30 3.16 -24.08 -12.84
CA ARG A 30 2.05 -25.05 -12.88
C ARG A 30 2.54 -26.47 -13.18
N ARG A 31 3.45 -26.64 -14.14
CA ARG A 31 4.06 -27.94 -14.46
C ARG A 31 4.86 -28.50 -13.28
N VAL A 32 5.69 -27.67 -12.64
CA VAL A 32 6.44 -28.06 -11.44
C VAL A 32 5.50 -28.51 -10.32
N SER A 33 4.43 -27.76 -10.05
CA SER A 33 3.42 -28.14 -9.05
C SER A 33 2.72 -29.47 -9.40
N ALA A 34 2.37 -29.68 -10.67
CA ALA A 34 1.77 -30.94 -11.12
C ALA A 34 2.74 -32.13 -10.97
N ALA A 35 3.99 -32.00 -11.43
CA ALA A 35 5.04 -33.00 -11.27
C ALA A 35 5.29 -33.30 -9.79
N TRP A 36 5.34 -32.28 -8.94
CA TRP A 36 5.55 -32.45 -7.51
C TRP A 36 4.44 -33.24 -6.80
N ARG A 37 3.18 -33.12 -7.25
CA ARG A 37 2.08 -33.96 -6.75
C ARG A 37 2.30 -35.44 -7.11
N GLU A 38 2.78 -35.73 -8.32
CA GLU A 38 3.07 -37.11 -8.74
C GLU A 38 4.27 -37.69 -7.97
N VAL A 39 5.37 -36.94 -7.87
CA VAL A 39 6.61 -37.35 -7.18
C VAL A 39 6.37 -37.73 -5.72
N GLN A 40 5.46 -37.02 -5.03
CA GLN A 40 5.19 -37.29 -3.62
C GLN A 40 4.66 -38.71 -3.37
N TRP A 41 3.67 -39.19 -4.12
CA TRP A 41 3.19 -40.56 -3.92
C TRP A 41 4.12 -41.60 -4.59
N LEU A 42 4.78 -41.25 -5.71
CA LEU A 42 5.79 -42.11 -6.33
C LEU A 42 6.99 -42.36 -5.40
N SER A 43 7.31 -41.42 -4.50
CA SER A 43 8.36 -41.64 -3.50
C SER A 43 8.06 -42.75 -2.50
N VAL A 44 6.79 -43.13 -2.35
CA VAL A 44 6.36 -44.30 -1.58
C VAL A 44 6.64 -45.57 -2.38
N ALA A 45 6.21 -45.61 -3.65
CA ALA A 45 6.49 -46.73 -4.55
C ALA A 45 8.01 -47.00 -4.70
N ALA A 46 8.82 -45.94 -4.69
CA ALA A 46 10.26 -46.01 -4.78
C ALA A 46 10.96 -46.34 -3.43
N GLY A 47 10.21 -46.55 -2.35
CA GLY A 47 10.77 -46.86 -1.02
C GLY A 47 11.56 -45.72 -0.38
N ILE A 48 11.44 -44.49 -0.88
CA ILE A 48 12.14 -43.32 -0.33
C ILE A 48 11.53 -42.92 1.02
N ARG A 49 10.22 -43.12 1.17
CA ARG A 49 9.42 -42.79 2.37
C ARG A 49 8.32 -43.85 2.58
N PRO A 50 7.91 -44.15 3.83
CA PRO A 50 6.85 -45.13 4.10
C PRO A 50 5.47 -44.66 3.59
N CYS A 51 5.16 -43.38 3.81
CA CYS A 51 3.90 -42.78 3.43
C CYS A 51 4.06 -41.40 2.76
N ALA A 52 3.01 -40.98 2.07
CA ALA A 52 2.79 -39.60 1.63
C ALA A 52 1.37 -39.15 1.96
N VAL A 53 1.14 -37.85 2.10
CA VAL A 53 -0.20 -37.27 2.23
C VAL A 53 -0.36 -36.20 1.17
N LEU A 54 -1.41 -36.31 0.37
CA LEU A 54 -1.74 -35.35 -0.68
C LEU A 54 -3.19 -34.88 -0.58
N ARG A 55 -3.44 -33.76 -1.25
CA ARG A 55 -4.77 -33.29 -1.56
C ARG A 55 -5.17 -33.79 -2.93
N VAL A 56 -6.31 -34.47 -3.00
CA VAL A 56 -6.85 -35.05 -4.22
C VAL A 56 -8.29 -34.57 -4.40
N PRO A 57 -8.65 -33.92 -5.50
CA PRO A 57 -10.05 -33.67 -5.83
C PRO A 57 -10.86 -34.96 -5.80
N GLN A 58 -12.04 -34.96 -5.17
CA GLN A 58 -12.82 -36.18 -4.97
C GLN A 58 -13.18 -36.87 -6.31
N ASP A 59 -13.36 -36.10 -7.38
CA ASP A 59 -13.66 -36.57 -8.74
C ASP A 59 -12.44 -37.12 -9.50
N GLU A 60 -11.22 -36.78 -9.07
CA GLU A 60 -9.99 -37.34 -9.64
C GLU A 60 -9.61 -38.70 -9.04
N MET A 61 -10.08 -39.02 -7.83
CA MET A 61 -9.74 -40.28 -7.12
C MET A 61 -9.89 -41.55 -7.96
N PRO A 62 -11.02 -41.81 -8.66
CA PRO A 62 -11.18 -43.03 -9.44
C PRO A 62 -10.17 -43.15 -10.58
N ARG A 63 -9.76 -42.03 -11.17
CA ARG A 63 -8.80 -42.01 -12.29
C ARG A 63 -7.39 -42.41 -11.86
N HIS A 64 -7.03 -42.13 -10.62
CA HIS A 64 -5.70 -42.43 -10.11
C HIS A 64 -5.60 -43.79 -9.41
N PHE A 65 -6.72 -44.35 -8.92
CA PHE A 65 -6.72 -45.61 -8.16
C PHE A 65 -6.00 -46.76 -8.87
N LEU A 66 -6.30 -46.99 -10.16
CA LEU A 66 -5.66 -48.05 -10.95
C LEU A 66 -4.14 -47.83 -11.10
N ARG A 67 -3.68 -46.57 -11.19
CA ARG A 67 -2.25 -46.25 -11.27
C ARG A 67 -1.53 -46.56 -9.97
N TRP A 68 -2.17 -46.30 -8.83
CA TRP A 68 -1.59 -46.57 -7.52
C TRP A 68 -1.53 -48.06 -7.23
N GLU A 69 -2.61 -48.79 -7.51
CA GLU A 69 -2.68 -50.24 -7.33
C GLU A 69 -1.64 -50.97 -8.18
N ALA A 70 -1.47 -50.59 -9.45
CA ALA A 70 -0.46 -51.16 -10.35
C ALA A 70 0.99 -50.99 -9.83
N LEU A 71 1.22 -50.02 -8.94
CA LEU A 71 2.52 -49.76 -8.31
C LEU A 71 2.59 -50.25 -6.85
N GLY A 72 1.58 -50.99 -6.39
CA GLY A 72 1.52 -51.51 -5.02
C GLY A 72 1.34 -50.43 -3.95
N VAL A 73 0.86 -49.25 -4.33
CA VAL A 73 0.61 -48.13 -3.42
C VAL A 73 -0.87 -48.10 -3.06
N GLY A 74 -1.19 -48.35 -1.79
CA GLY A 74 -2.54 -48.16 -1.28
C GLY A 74 -2.87 -46.68 -1.11
N ALA A 75 -4.17 -46.37 -1.04
CA ALA A 75 -4.67 -45.04 -0.72
C ALA A 75 -5.76 -45.10 0.37
N ALA A 76 -5.71 -44.20 1.33
CA ALA A 76 -6.71 -44.07 2.40
C ALA A 76 -7.14 -42.61 2.59
N VAL A 77 -8.43 -42.36 2.68
CA VAL A 77 -8.95 -41.01 2.95
C VAL A 77 -8.79 -40.70 4.43
N LEU A 78 -8.03 -39.65 4.74
CA LEU A 78 -7.74 -39.21 6.11
C LEU A 78 -8.69 -38.09 6.56
N ALA A 79 -9.10 -37.21 5.64
CA ALA A 79 -10.04 -36.11 5.92
C ALA A 79 -10.71 -35.60 4.64
N ARG A 80 -11.86 -34.93 4.79
CA ARG A 80 -12.51 -34.13 3.73
C ARG A 80 -12.28 -32.65 4.01
N GLU A 81 -11.92 -31.89 2.98
CA GLU A 81 -11.62 -30.46 3.03
C GLU A 81 -12.50 -29.66 2.05
N GLY A 82 -12.63 -28.37 2.33
CA GLY A 82 -13.39 -27.45 1.49
C GLY A 82 -12.73 -27.20 0.16
N ALA A 83 -13.54 -26.99 -0.87
CA ALA A 83 -13.09 -26.32 -2.07
C ALA A 83 -12.82 -24.85 -1.71
N GLY A 84 -11.58 -24.38 -1.86
CA GLY A 84 -11.35 -22.93 -1.83
C GLY A 84 -10.00 -22.39 -1.40
N ALA A 85 -9.14 -23.18 -0.76
CA ALA A 85 -7.82 -22.68 -0.37
C ALA A 85 -6.71 -23.38 -1.17
N PRO A 86 -6.32 -22.85 -2.35
CA PRO A 86 -5.16 -23.35 -3.06
C PRO A 86 -3.91 -23.15 -2.21
N GLY A 87 -3.15 -24.22 -2.02
CA GLY A 87 -1.81 -24.19 -1.42
C GLY A 87 -1.73 -24.59 0.05
N TYR A 88 -0.52 -24.40 0.59
CA TYR A 88 -0.04 -24.86 1.89
C TYR A 88 -0.78 -24.27 3.12
N ALA A 89 -1.46 -23.12 2.97
CA ALA A 89 -2.00 -22.34 4.09
C ALA A 89 -3.43 -22.72 4.53
N ALA A 90 -4.08 -23.62 3.80
CA ALA A 90 -5.49 -23.96 3.91
C ALA A 90 -5.89 -24.51 5.28
N ARG A 91 -6.41 -23.63 6.14
CA ARG A 91 -6.98 -23.96 7.47
C ARG A 91 -8.50 -23.95 7.49
N THR A 92 -9.13 -23.42 6.45
CA THR A 92 -10.58 -23.21 6.44
C THR A 92 -11.28 -24.56 6.18
N PRO A 93 -12.11 -25.06 7.12
CA PRO A 93 -12.91 -26.26 6.88
C PRO A 93 -13.90 -26.02 5.73
N ALA A 94 -14.31 -27.09 5.04
CA ALA A 94 -15.37 -27.02 4.03
C ALA A 94 -16.64 -26.40 4.63
N ARG A 95 -17.22 -25.40 3.97
CA ARG A 95 -18.62 -25.08 4.18
C ARG A 95 -19.46 -25.92 3.23
N ALA A 96 -20.65 -26.30 3.67
CA ALA A 96 -21.60 -26.99 2.81
C ALA A 96 -21.95 -26.08 1.62
N GLY A 97 -21.69 -26.55 0.40
CA GLY A 97 -22.00 -25.84 -0.85
C GLY A 97 -20.80 -25.30 -1.65
N ASP A 98 -19.57 -25.38 -1.15
CA ASP A 98 -18.39 -24.71 -1.76
C ASP A 98 -17.84 -25.36 -3.06
N GLY A 99 -18.49 -26.39 -3.61
CA GLY A 99 -18.05 -27.11 -4.81
C GLY A 99 -17.50 -28.52 -4.53
N PRO A 100 -16.81 -29.16 -5.48
CA PRO A 100 -16.33 -30.53 -5.33
C PRO A 100 -15.31 -30.61 -4.18
N ALA A 101 -15.58 -31.50 -3.22
CA ALA A 101 -14.73 -31.64 -2.04
C ALA A 101 -13.30 -32.05 -2.43
N THR A 102 -12.31 -31.50 -1.72
CA THR A 102 -10.93 -31.99 -1.78
C THR A 102 -10.72 -33.00 -0.65
N LEU A 103 -10.07 -34.11 -0.93
CA LEU A 103 -9.75 -35.14 0.06
C LEU A 103 -8.29 -35.03 0.48
N ARG A 104 -8.01 -35.15 1.79
CA ARG A 104 -6.66 -35.52 2.25
C ARG A 104 -6.54 -37.02 2.18
N VAL A 105 -5.61 -37.50 1.36
CA VAL A 105 -5.40 -38.92 1.08
C VAL A 105 -3.99 -39.30 1.51
N GLY A 106 -3.89 -40.32 2.35
CA GLY A 106 -2.64 -40.99 2.68
C GLY A 106 -2.33 -42.06 1.64
N PHE A 107 -1.05 -42.18 1.28
CA PHE A 107 -0.51 -43.18 0.36
C PHE A 107 0.55 -43.99 1.10
N GLY A 108 0.56 -45.31 0.94
CA GLY A 108 1.42 -46.20 1.72
C GLY A 108 1.13 -47.68 1.45
N GLY A 109 1.97 -48.56 2.00
CA GLY A 109 1.60 -49.97 2.16
C GLY A 109 0.43 -50.13 3.13
N ALA A 110 -0.27 -51.27 3.08
CA ALA A 110 -1.48 -51.49 3.90
C ALA A 110 -1.23 -51.28 5.41
N ASP A 111 -0.10 -51.73 5.92
CA ASP A 111 0.26 -51.64 7.33
C ASP A 111 0.60 -50.19 7.73
N ASP A 112 1.38 -49.50 6.91
CA ASP A 112 1.74 -48.10 7.15
C ASP A 112 0.53 -47.17 7.01
N LEU A 113 -0.43 -47.47 6.12
CA LEU A 113 -1.70 -46.74 6.04
C LEU A 113 -2.58 -46.93 7.27
N ARG A 114 -2.64 -48.14 7.84
CA ARG A 114 -3.34 -48.36 9.12
C ARG A 114 -2.70 -47.54 10.23
N ARG A 115 -1.36 -47.55 10.33
CA ARG A 115 -0.60 -46.74 11.30
C ARG A 115 -0.81 -45.24 11.09
N LEU A 116 -0.76 -44.79 9.84
CA LEU A 116 -0.97 -43.38 9.48
C LEU A 116 -2.38 -42.92 9.83
N SER A 117 -3.40 -43.73 9.53
CA SER A 117 -4.79 -43.41 9.84
C SER A 117 -5.04 -43.34 11.34
N ALA A 118 -4.45 -44.26 12.11
CA ALA A 118 -4.49 -44.25 13.56
C ALA A 118 -3.80 -43.01 14.15
N ALA A 119 -2.57 -42.71 13.71
CA ALA A 119 -1.83 -41.52 14.14
C ALA A 119 -2.55 -40.22 13.77
N TRP A 120 -3.16 -40.16 12.58
CA TRP A 120 -3.97 -39.03 12.14
C TRP A 120 -5.18 -38.80 13.05
N THR A 121 -5.92 -39.87 13.36
CA THR A 121 -7.10 -39.81 14.24
C THR A 121 -6.71 -39.39 15.66
N ALA A 122 -5.56 -39.85 16.16
CA ALA A 122 -5.05 -39.49 17.48
C ALA A 122 -4.43 -38.08 17.54
N GLY A 123 -4.19 -37.42 16.39
CA GLY A 123 -3.45 -36.16 16.34
C GLY A 123 -1.97 -36.30 16.69
N ASP A 124 -1.38 -37.49 16.53
CA ASP A 124 0.02 -37.76 16.86
C ASP A 124 0.95 -37.26 15.73
N HIS A 125 1.38 -36.00 15.85
CA HIS A 125 2.21 -35.35 14.85
C HIS A 125 3.59 -36.00 14.66
N ASP A 126 4.19 -36.59 15.70
CA ASP A 126 5.50 -37.24 15.55
C ASP A 126 5.39 -38.58 14.84
N ALA A 127 4.37 -39.39 15.17
CA ALA A 127 4.10 -40.63 14.45
C ALA A 127 3.75 -40.37 12.98
N ILE A 128 2.93 -39.34 12.70
CA ILE A 128 2.63 -38.89 11.34
C ILE A 128 3.94 -38.49 10.63
N GLY A 129 4.76 -37.62 11.22
CA GLY A 129 6.00 -37.17 10.60
C GLY A 129 6.99 -38.32 10.34
N THR A 130 7.05 -39.30 11.24
CA THR A 130 7.89 -40.49 11.08
C THR A 130 7.45 -41.32 9.88
N LEU A 131 6.15 -41.60 9.76
CA LEU A 131 5.58 -42.32 8.62
C LEU A 131 5.75 -41.57 7.30
N LEU A 132 5.72 -40.23 7.34
CA LEU A 132 5.94 -39.40 6.14
C LEU A 132 7.42 -39.25 5.76
N GLY A 133 8.34 -39.88 6.51
CA GLY A 133 9.77 -39.86 6.27
C GLY A 133 10.45 -38.52 6.59
N TYR A 134 9.87 -37.73 7.51
CA TYR A 134 10.41 -36.42 7.87
C TYR A 134 11.60 -36.58 8.84
N PRO A 135 12.68 -35.78 8.70
CA PRO A 135 13.81 -35.85 9.61
C PRO A 135 13.43 -35.62 11.08
N PRO A 136 14.01 -36.35 12.06
CA PRO A 136 13.70 -36.18 13.47
C PRO A 136 13.84 -34.73 13.97
N CYS A 137 14.88 -34.02 13.51
CA CYS A 137 15.10 -32.61 13.85
C CYS A 137 13.96 -31.70 13.36
N CYS A 138 13.39 -31.99 12.17
CA CYS A 138 12.27 -31.24 11.60
C CYS A 138 10.96 -31.54 12.33
N ARG A 139 10.74 -32.79 12.77
CA ARG A 139 9.57 -33.16 13.58
C ARG A 139 9.60 -32.49 14.95
N ALA A 140 10.75 -32.50 15.62
CA ALA A 140 10.94 -31.80 16.89
C ALA A 140 10.70 -30.28 16.75
N PHE A 141 11.19 -29.68 15.66
CA PHE A 141 10.91 -28.28 15.36
C PHE A 141 9.41 -28.02 15.09
N PHE A 142 8.75 -28.89 14.33
CA PHE A 142 7.31 -28.78 14.06
C PHE A 142 6.49 -28.82 15.36
N ASP A 143 6.80 -29.75 16.27
CA ASP A 143 6.16 -29.79 17.59
C ASP A 143 6.40 -28.49 18.37
N ALA A 144 7.65 -28.04 18.43
CA ALA A 144 8.02 -26.84 19.18
C ALA A 144 7.33 -25.57 18.65
N VAL A 145 7.27 -25.41 17.34
CA VAL A 145 6.85 -24.15 16.71
C VAL A 145 5.38 -24.17 16.31
N TRP A 146 4.90 -25.27 15.74
CA TRP A 146 3.53 -25.36 15.24
C TRP A 146 2.57 -25.83 16.32
N ALA A 147 2.88 -26.92 17.02
CA ALA A 147 1.96 -27.48 18.02
C ALA A 147 1.96 -26.64 19.31
N ARG A 148 3.15 -26.36 19.86
CA ARG A 148 3.28 -25.65 21.15
C ARG A 148 3.14 -24.14 21.01
N ARG A 149 3.85 -23.49 20.07
CA ARG A 149 3.79 -22.02 19.88
C ARG A 149 2.63 -21.56 18.98
N ARG A 150 1.96 -22.48 18.28
CA ARG A 150 0.83 -22.19 17.38
C ARG A 150 1.14 -21.08 16.38
N LEU A 151 2.35 -21.09 15.80
CA LEU A 151 2.66 -20.17 14.72
C LEU A 151 1.96 -20.60 13.43
N LEU A 152 1.47 -19.63 12.66
CA LEU A 152 0.92 -19.83 11.33
C LEU A 152 2.03 -20.06 10.30
N ASP A 153 3.10 -19.28 10.39
CA ASP A 153 4.24 -19.30 9.48
C ASP A 153 5.55 -19.38 10.29
N PRO A 154 6.27 -20.51 10.25
CA PRO A 154 7.50 -20.69 11.02
C PRO A 154 8.72 -20.09 10.33
N THR A 155 8.57 -19.41 9.18
CA THR A 155 9.71 -18.86 8.40
C THR A 155 10.66 -18.04 9.27
N TRP A 156 10.16 -17.22 10.19
CA TRP A 156 11.00 -16.45 11.14
C TRP A 156 11.76 -17.35 12.12
N ALA A 157 11.10 -18.36 12.67
CA ALA A 157 11.71 -19.30 13.61
C ALA A 157 12.76 -20.19 12.91
N MET A 158 12.48 -20.62 11.67
CA MET A 158 13.43 -21.38 10.83
C MET A 158 14.69 -20.56 10.50
N ALA A 159 14.59 -19.24 10.42
CA ALA A 159 15.71 -18.34 10.21
C ALA A 159 16.55 -18.08 11.48
N GLY A 160 16.22 -18.75 12.60
CA GLY A 160 16.87 -18.53 13.90
C GLY A 160 16.37 -17.28 14.64
N GLY A 161 15.31 -16.63 14.14
CA GLY A 161 14.81 -15.39 14.73
C GLY A 161 14.12 -15.60 16.07
N SER A 162 14.48 -14.78 17.06
CA SER A 162 13.87 -14.78 18.40
C SER A 162 12.75 -13.72 18.54
N ASP A 163 11.86 -13.89 19.53
CA ASP A 163 10.84 -12.90 19.84
C ASP A 163 11.47 -11.73 20.60
N GLY A 164 11.77 -10.64 19.91
CA GLY A 164 12.47 -9.50 20.55
C GLY A 164 13.38 -8.73 19.62
N GLU A 165 13.99 -9.42 18.66
CA GLU A 165 14.94 -8.82 17.72
C GLU A 165 14.29 -7.76 16.83
N ASN A 166 14.95 -6.60 16.76
CA ASN A 166 14.50 -5.44 16.01
C ASN A 166 15.05 -5.43 14.58
N ALA A 167 14.19 -4.96 13.65
CA ALA A 167 14.40 -4.22 12.41
C ALA A 167 15.40 -4.70 11.33
N ARG A 168 16.44 -5.49 11.65
CA ARG A 168 17.42 -5.94 10.66
C ARG A 168 16.93 -7.20 9.94
N PRO A 169 17.11 -7.30 8.61
CA PRO A 169 16.85 -8.55 7.91
C PRO A 169 17.77 -9.68 8.39
N LEU A 170 17.19 -10.83 8.71
CA LEU A 170 17.94 -12.06 8.92
C LEU A 170 18.38 -12.60 7.56
N ARG A 171 19.68 -12.79 7.39
CA ARG A 171 20.24 -13.36 6.16
C ARG A 171 20.47 -14.84 6.37
N VAL A 172 19.85 -15.65 5.53
CA VAL A 172 19.96 -17.11 5.59
C VAL A 172 20.64 -17.65 4.34
N SER A 173 21.31 -18.78 4.52
CA SER A 173 21.97 -19.55 3.45
C SER A 173 21.66 -21.04 3.64
N GLY A 174 22.18 -21.88 2.75
CA GLY A 174 22.02 -23.33 2.81
C GLY A 174 21.78 -23.95 1.43
N PRO A 175 21.52 -25.26 1.37
CA PRO A 175 21.18 -25.96 0.13
C PRO A 175 19.90 -25.42 -0.52
N VAL A 176 19.74 -25.56 -1.83
CA VAL A 176 18.52 -25.07 -2.51
C VAL A 176 17.26 -25.84 -2.08
N PHE A 177 17.41 -27.10 -1.69
CA PHE A 177 16.31 -27.99 -1.33
C PHE A 177 15.59 -27.61 -0.01
N THR A 178 16.25 -26.83 0.84
CA THR A 178 15.66 -26.30 2.08
C THR A 178 14.88 -24.99 1.84
N ASN A 179 14.92 -24.44 0.62
CA ASN A 179 14.23 -23.18 0.30
C ASN A 179 12.71 -23.40 0.16
N VAL A 180 11.98 -23.31 1.26
CA VAL A 180 10.50 -23.43 1.27
C VAL A 180 9.76 -22.10 1.13
N LEU A 181 10.44 -21.02 0.75
CA LEU A 181 9.81 -19.70 0.58
C LEU A 181 8.88 -19.63 -0.64
N TRP A 182 8.93 -20.62 -1.52
CA TRP A 182 8.07 -20.73 -2.71
C TRP A 182 6.82 -21.60 -2.51
N ARG A 183 6.61 -22.15 -1.31
CA ARG A 183 5.55 -23.14 -1.04
C ARG A 183 4.12 -22.65 -1.30
N TRP A 184 3.87 -21.34 -1.31
CA TRP A 184 2.56 -20.75 -1.61
C TRP A 184 2.18 -20.81 -3.11
N VAL A 185 3.13 -21.13 -3.97
CA VAL A 185 2.89 -21.47 -5.39
C VAL A 185 3.26 -22.92 -5.69
N ASP A 186 3.26 -23.77 -4.65
CA ASP A 186 3.55 -25.21 -4.71
C ASP A 186 4.89 -25.59 -5.35
N VAL A 187 5.90 -24.72 -5.24
CA VAL A 187 7.29 -25.06 -5.58
C VAL A 187 8.09 -25.31 -4.32
N ARG A 188 8.58 -26.54 -4.17
CA ARG A 188 9.41 -27.03 -3.06
C ARG A 188 10.09 -28.34 -3.45
N ALA A 189 11.22 -28.66 -2.80
CA ALA A 189 11.91 -29.94 -2.98
C ALA A 189 11.54 -30.99 -1.92
N VAL A 190 10.80 -30.58 -0.88
CA VAL A 190 10.41 -31.44 0.25
C VAL A 190 8.94 -31.23 0.64
N PRO A 191 8.27 -32.25 1.19
CA PRO A 191 6.86 -32.18 1.61
C PRO A 191 6.65 -31.56 3.00
N HIS A 192 7.71 -31.31 3.76
CA HIS A 192 7.68 -30.73 5.11
C HIS A 192 8.31 -29.34 5.16
N LEU A 193 8.21 -28.68 6.32
CA LEU A 193 8.98 -27.48 6.61
C LEU A 193 10.27 -27.85 7.33
N PRO A 194 11.44 -27.47 6.80
CA PRO A 194 12.73 -27.70 7.45
C PRO A 194 12.79 -27.05 8.84
N CYS A 195 13.57 -27.61 9.77
CA CYS A 195 13.84 -26.94 11.05
C CYS A 195 14.70 -25.67 10.88
N ALA A 196 15.52 -25.62 9.82
CA ALA A 196 16.39 -24.50 9.48
C ALA A 196 16.68 -24.47 7.96
N PHE A 197 17.13 -23.32 7.45
CA PHE A 197 17.48 -23.16 6.03
C PHE A 197 18.75 -23.91 5.60
N ASP A 198 19.51 -24.45 6.53
CA ASP A 198 20.73 -25.24 6.33
C ASP A 198 20.59 -26.69 6.82
N CYS A 199 19.37 -27.17 7.08
CA CYS A 199 19.12 -28.54 7.53
C CYS A 199 19.59 -29.60 6.51
N GLU A 200 20.67 -30.32 6.85
CA GLU A 200 21.30 -31.34 6.00
C GLU A 200 20.36 -32.51 5.68
N ASP A 201 19.65 -33.05 6.68
CA ASP A 201 18.71 -34.16 6.47
C ASP A 201 17.59 -33.81 5.49
N THR A 202 17.10 -32.57 5.57
CA THR A 202 16.11 -32.05 4.63
C THR A 202 16.71 -31.94 3.24
N ALA A 203 17.95 -31.44 3.14
CA ALA A 203 18.63 -31.30 1.87
C ALA A 203 18.82 -32.66 1.18
N ALA A 204 19.29 -33.67 1.93
CA ALA A 204 19.45 -35.03 1.43
C ALA A 204 18.10 -35.63 0.97
N LEU A 205 17.02 -35.46 1.74
CA LEU A 205 15.70 -35.92 1.31
C LEU A 205 15.24 -35.21 0.03
N GLY A 206 15.40 -33.89 -0.05
CA GLY A 206 14.96 -33.12 -1.21
C GLY A 206 15.73 -33.45 -2.47
N GLU A 207 17.03 -33.73 -2.36
CA GLU A 207 17.85 -34.21 -3.46
C GLU A 207 17.33 -35.55 -4.01
N ARG A 208 17.12 -36.55 -3.16
CA ARG A 208 16.55 -37.86 -3.58
C ARG A 208 15.18 -37.73 -4.24
N LEU A 209 14.34 -36.79 -3.81
CA LEU A 209 13.00 -36.58 -4.38
C LEU A 209 13.06 -35.93 -5.76
N LEU A 210 13.99 -35.00 -5.99
CA LEU A 210 14.18 -34.41 -7.32
C LEU A 210 14.89 -35.38 -8.28
N GLU A 211 15.82 -36.19 -7.79
CA GLU A 211 16.37 -37.32 -8.57
C GLU A 211 15.28 -38.33 -8.97
N LEU A 212 14.35 -38.63 -8.06
CA LEU A 212 13.19 -39.46 -8.41
C LEU A 212 12.36 -38.80 -9.52
N ALA A 213 12.10 -37.49 -9.42
CA ALA A 213 11.37 -36.74 -10.44
C ALA A 213 12.03 -36.88 -11.81
N GLU A 214 13.35 -36.74 -11.88
CA GLU A 214 14.13 -36.93 -13.10
C GLU A 214 13.96 -38.36 -13.65
N ARG A 215 14.08 -39.40 -12.81
CA ARG A 215 13.94 -40.81 -13.22
C ARG A 215 12.56 -41.17 -13.74
N VAL A 216 11.50 -40.54 -13.23
CA VAL A 216 10.10 -40.84 -13.61
C VAL A 216 9.56 -39.91 -14.70
N GLY A 217 10.45 -39.19 -15.41
CA GLY A 217 10.11 -38.43 -16.62
C GLY A 217 9.83 -36.94 -16.40
N PHE A 218 10.09 -36.38 -15.22
CA PHE A 218 9.93 -34.96 -14.90
C PHE A 218 11.28 -34.23 -14.82
N ALA A 219 12.25 -34.59 -15.66
CA ALA A 219 13.58 -34.01 -15.62
C ALA A 219 13.59 -32.49 -15.88
N GLU A 220 12.73 -32.01 -16.80
CA GLU A 220 12.60 -30.58 -17.09
C GLU A 220 12.03 -29.82 -15.88
N GLU A 221 10.95 -30.31 -15.27
CA GLU A 221 10.35 -29.73 -14.08
C GLU A 221 11.29 -29.77 -12.86
N ALA A 222 12.04 -30.85 -12.69
CA ALA A 222 13.04 -30.96 -11.64
C ALA A 222 14.13 -29.89 -11.82
N GLY A 223 14.62 -29.70 -13.05
CA GLY A 223 15.57 -28.64 -13.39
C GLY A 223 15.02 -27.24 -13.11
N TRP A 224 13.78 -26.95 -13.50
CA TRP A 224 13.12 -25.68 -13.18
C TRP A 224 12.92 -25.50 -11.67
N CYS A 225 12.55 -26.54 -10.94
CA CYS A 225 12.42 -26.49 -9.49
C CYS A 225 13.76 -26.12 -8.85
N ARG A 226 14.87 -26.80 -9.19
CA ARG A 226 16.22 -26.45 -8.69
C ARG A 226 16.58 -25.00 -9.00
N ALA A 227 16.34 -24.55 -10.24
CA ALA A 227 16.61 -23.18 -10.66
C ALA A 227 15.81 -22.17 -9.80
N ILE A 228 14.49 -22.34 -9.68
CA ILE A 228 13.62 -21.44 -8.87
C ILE A 228 14.07 -21.40 -7.41
N LEU A 229 14.36 -22.56 -6.83
CA LEU A 229 14.80 -22.68 -5.44
C LEU A 229 16.19 -22.07 -5.19
N SER A 230 16.97 -21.86 -6.24
CA SER A 230 18.29 -21.21 -6.18
C SER A 230 18.24 -19.67 -6.29
N TRP A 231 17.08 -19.08 -6.58
CA TRP A 231 16.94 -17.63 -6.74
C TRP A 231 16.94 -16.89 -5.39
N PRO A 232 17.32 -15.59 -5.38
CA PRO A 232 17.20 -14.77 -4.19
C PRO A 232 15.73 -14.52 -3.86
N VAL A 233 15.36 -14.67 -2.58
CA VAL A 233 13.98 -14.47 -2.11
C VAL A 233 13.98 -13.69 -0.80
N GLU A 234 13.13 -12.67 -0.73
CA GLU A 234 12.81 -11.98 0.52
C GLU A 234 11.45 -12.45 1.02
N TRP A 235 11.37 -12.90 2.25
CA TRP A 235 10.12 -13.00 2.98
C TRP A 235 10.08 -11.88 4.00
N SER A 236 8.95 -11.19 4.11
CA SER A 236 8.72 -10.24 5.18
C SER A 236 7.33 -10.39 5.75
N SER A 237 7.16 -10.10 7.04
CA SER A 237 5.83 -10.07 7.66
C SER A 237 5.59 -8.81 8.48
N LEU A 238 4.35 -8.31 8.41
CA LEU A 238 3.87 -7.19 9.23
C LEU A 238 2.35 -7.28 9.37
N HIS A 239 1.83 -7.14 10.59
CA HIS A 239 0.39 -7.05 10.87
C HIS A 239 -0.46 -8.19 10.26
N GLY A 240 0.09 -9.41 10.22
CA GLY A 240 -0.62 -10.61 9.77
C GLY A 240 -0.52 -10.88 8.27
N ILE A 241 0.25 -10.07 7.55
CA ILE A 241 0.51 -10.23 6.11
C ILE A 241 1.97 -10.59 5.91
N ALA A 242 2.23 -11.72 5.25
CA ALA A 242 3.51 -12.08 4.70
C ALA A 242 3.58 -11.64 3.24
N GLU A 243 4.69 -11.00 2.89
CA GLU A 243 5.05 -10.61 1.54
C GLU A 243 6.34 -11.30 1.14
N ILE A 244 6.26 -12.13 0.10
CA ILE A 244 7.38 -12.85 -0.48
C ILE A 244 7.74 -12.21 -1.81
N ARG A 245 8.91 -11.61 -1.90
CA ARG A 245 9.44 -11.03 -3.13
C ARG A 245 10.45 -11.98 -3.73
N ALA A 246 10.30 -12.23 -5.01
CA ALA A 246 11.23 -13.01 -5.83
C ALA A 246 11.53 -12.24 -7.13
N PRO A 247 12.49 -12.70 -7.96
CA PRO A 247 12.89 -11.97 -9.16
C PRO A 247 11.75 -11.77 -10.18
N VAL A 248 10.83 -12.73 -10.29
CA VAL A 248 9.79 -12.76 -11.34
C VAL A 248 8.38 -12.47 -10.82
N LEU A 249 8.16 -12.56 -9.51
CA LEU A 249 6.85 -12.37 -8.90
C LEU A 249 6.94 -11.94 -7.44
N LYS A 250 5.80 -11.53 -6.91
CA LYS A 250 5.55 -11.26 -5.51
C LYS A 250 4.32 -12.04 -5.05
N ILE A 251 4.39 -12.60 -3.85
CA ILE A 251 3.29 -13.30 -3.19
C ILE A 251 2.90 -12.51 -1.95
N ALA A 252 1.61 -12.31 -1.72
CA ALA A 252 1.06 -11.82 -0.47
C ALA A 252 0.14 -12.87 0.13
N THR A 253 0.32 -13.21 1.41
CA THR A 253 -0.42 -14.28 2.08
C THR A 253 -0.59 -13.98 3.56
N THR A 254 -1.49 -14.69 4.23
CA THR A 254 -1.68 -14.62 5.68
C THR A 254 -0.49 -15.22 6.44
N THR A 255 -0.13 -14.62 7.58
CA THR A 255 0.87 -15.08 8.56
C THR A 255 0.48 -14.59 9.96
N ASP A 256 1.23 -14.98 11.00
CA ASP A 256 1.08 -14.43 12.34
C ASP A 256 1.21 -12.89 12.38
N ALA A 257 0.33 -12.24 13.14
CA ALA A 257 0.37 -10.79 13.32
C ALA A 257 1.40 -10.37 14.38
N PHE A 258 2.32 -9.47 14.03
CA PHE A 258 3.32 -8.91 14.95
C PHE A 258 3.35 -7.39 14.87
N THR A 259 3.72 -6.73 15.97
CA THR A 259 3.83 -5.25 16.09
C THR A 259 4.95 -4.64 15.26
N GLY A 260 5.86 -5.43 14.72
CA GLY A 260 7.04 -4.97 13.99
C GLY A 260 7.29 -5.81 12.76
N LYS A 261 7.96 -5.21 11.77
CA LYS A 261 8.29 -5.89 10.52
C LYS A 261 9.40 -6.92 10.77
N ARG A 262 9.17 -8.16 10.32
CA ARG A 262 10.17 -9.22 10.25
C ARG A 262 10.61 -9.38 8.81
N VAL A 263 11.90 -9.64 8.58
CA VAL A 263 12.44 -9.83 7.22
C VAL A 263 13.46 -10.97 7.24
N VAL A 264 13.27 -11.96 6.36
CA VAL A 264 14.21 -13.04 6.08
C VAL A 264 14.63 -12.90 4.62
N GLN A 265 15.93 -12.83 4.38
CA GLN A 265 16.53 -12.72 3.05
C GLN A 265 17.38 -13.96 2.80
N ARG A 266 16.98 -14.77 1.82
CA ARG A 266 17.80 -15.87 1.34
C ARG A 266 18.56 -15.42 0.10
N ALA A 267 19.88 -15.35 0.18
CA ALA A 267 20.70 -15.10 -1.00
C ALA A 267 20.49 -16.23 -2.03
N GLY A 268 20.45 -15.88 -3.31
CA GLY A 268 20.38 -16.86 -4.40
C GLY A 268 21.74 -17.04 -5.07
N THR A 269 21.93 -18.18 -5.72
CA THR A 269 23.09 -18.47 -6.57
C THR A 269 22.79 -18.19 -8.05
N GLU A 270 21.51 -18.17 -8.44
CA GLU A 270 21.09 -17.86 -9.81
C GLU A 270 20.11 -16.68 -9.86
N TYR A 271 19.82 -16.22 -11.08
CA TYR A 271 18.86 -15.18 -11.35
C TYR A 271 18.25 -15.35 -12.74
N PRO A 272 16.91 -15.36 -12.88
CA PRO A 272 16.29 -15.60 -14.17
C PRO A 272 16.47 -14.42 -15.13
N GLY A 273 16.48 -14.69 -16.43
CA GLY A 273 16.59 -13.67 -17.47
C GLY A 273 15.43 -12.66 -17.45
N GLU A 274 14.24 -13.11 -17.06
CA GLU A 274 13.02 -12.29 -16.88
C GLU A 274 12.95 -11.62 -15.49
N GLY A 275 13.99 -11.74 -14.66
CA GLY A 275 13.98 -11.14 -13.33
C GLY A 275 14.04 -9.61 -13.37
N ALA A 276 13.21 -8.96 -12.57
CA ALA A 276 13.10 -7.51 -12.51
C ALA A 276 14.33 -6.84 -11.86
N SER A 277 14.71 -5.66 -12.34
CA SER A 277 15.71 -4.83 -11.67
C SER A 277 15.07 -3.86 -10.68
N GLY A 278 15.75 -3.57 -9.56
CA GLY A 278 15.22 -2.70 -8.52
C GLY A 278 16.28 -2.28 -7.50
N LEU A 279 15.92 -1.33 -6.63
CA LEU A 279 16.82 -0.77 -5.61
C LEU A 279 16.90 -1.60 -4.32
N HIS A 280 15.98 -2.54 -4.15
CA HIS A 280 15.87 -3.35 -2.94
C HIS A 280 15.96 -4.82 -3.30
N PHE A 281 16.51 -5.59 -2.37
CA PHE A 281 16.54 -7.05 -2.45
C PHE A 281 15.09 -7.60 -2.64
N PRO A 282 14.88 -8.65 -3.47
CA PRO A 282 15.87 -9.48 -4.16
C PRO A 282 16.26 -8.99 -5.57
N TYR A 283 15.86 -7.77 -5.96
CA TYR A 283 16.06 -7.31 -7.33
C TYR A 283 17.51 -6.91 -7.59
N ARG A 284 18.02 -7.25 -8.78
CA ARG A 284 19.37 -6.80 -9.18
C ARG A 284 19.33 -5.31 -9.50
N VAL A 285 20.25 -4.55 -8.91
CA VAL A 285 20.48 -3.17 -9.35
C VAL A 285 21.14 -3.26 -10.73
N ARG A 286 20.40 -2.92 -11.79
CA ARG A 286 21.03 -2.69 -13.10
C ARG A 286 21.68 -1.31 -13.04
N PRO A 287 23.02 -1.20 -13.17
CA PRO A 287 23.63 0.10 -13.35
C PRO A 287 23.10 0.67 -14.67
N VAL A 288 22.21 1.66 -14.59
CA VAL A 288 21.78 2.41 -15.76
C VAL A 288 22.80 3.55 -15.91
N PRO A 289 23.57 3.62 -17.01
CA PRO A 289 24.46 4.74 -17.24
C PRO A 289 23.68 6.06 -17.16
N ALA A 290 24.14 6.97 -16.31
CA ALA A 290 23.55 8.30 -16.18
C ALA A 290 23.47 8.94 -17.58
N GLY A 291 22.25 9.33 -18.01
CA GLY A 291 21.99 9.92 -19.33
C GLY A 291 21.17 9.07 -20.30
N ARG A 292 21.06 7.74 -20.11
CA ARG A 292 20.26 6.87 -21.01
C ARG A 292 18.92 6.42 -20.45
N ALA A 293 18.61 6.73 -19.19
CA ALA A 293 17.31 6.41 -18.64
C ALA A 293 16.21 7.19 -19.38
N ALA A 294 15.19 6.50 -19.90
CA ALA A 294 14.06 7.16 -20.57
C ALA A 294 13.38 8.22 -19.67
N ALA A 295 13.37 8.00 -18.36
CA ALA A 295 12.89 8.99 -17.39
C ALA A 295 13.75 10.27 -17.37
N PHE A 296 15.08 10.13 -17.49
CA PHE A 296 15.98 11.28 -17.59
C PHE A 296 15.79 12.04 -18.90
N ALA A 297 15.65 11.33 -20.02
CA ALA A 297 15.32 11.93 -21.31
C ALA A 297 13.97 12.68 -21.29
N ARG A 298 12.95 12.10 -20.64
CA ARG A 298 11.66 12.78 -20.42
C ARG A 298 11.80 14.02 -19.55
N GLY A 299 12.65 13.99 -18.53
CA GLY A 299 12.95 15.16 -17.70
C GLY A 299 13.61 16.29 -18.48
N LEU A 300 14.53 15.96 -19.40
CA LEU A 300 15.14 16.94 -20.30
C LEU A 300 14.14 17.50 -21.32
N ALA A 301 13.24 16.66 -21.84
CA ALA A 301 12.22 17.07 -22.80
C ALA A 301 11.09 17.91 -22.17
N ASN A 302 10.94 17.87 -20.84
CA ASN A 302 9.94 18.65 -20.10
C ASN A 302 10.65 19.53 -19.07
N PRO A 303 11.39 20.57 -19.51
CA PRO A 303 12.09 21.45 -18.60
C PRO A 303 11.06 22.07 -17.65
N ILE A 304 11.31 21.95 -16.35
CA ILE A 304 10.50 22.64 -15.34
C ILE A 304 10.63 24.14 -15.65
N PRO A 305 9.52 24.84 -15.98
CA PRO A 305 9.58 26.26 -16.25
C PRO A 305 10.21 26.95 -15.04
N ARG A 306 11.29 27.70 -15.26
CA ARG A 306 11.81 28.56 -14.21
C ARG A 306 10.73 29.61 -13.95
N PRO A 307 10.18 29.71 -12.73
CA PRO A 307 9.23 30.76 -12.44
C PRO A 307 9.89 32.11 -12.73
N ASP A 308 9.15 32.98 -13.41
CA ASP A 308 9.57 34.35 -13.67
C ASP A 308 10.04 35.01 -12.35
N PRO A 309 11.29 35.50 -12.26
CA PRO A 309 11.80 36.06 -11.03
C PRO A 309 10.93 37.23 -10.57
N ARG A 310 10.17 37.01 -9.49
CA ARG A 310 9.41 38.09 -8.85
C ARG A 310 10.31 38.85 -7.87
N PRO A 311 10.10 40.16 -7.68
CA PRO A 311 10.82 40.94 -6.68
C PRO A 311 10.67 40.36 -5.27
N ALA A 312 11.62 40.64 -4.38
CA ALA A 312 11.59 40.16 -3.00
C ALA A 312 10.31 40.58 -2.24
N TRP A 313 9.84 41.80 -2.48
CA TRP A 313 8.60 42.33 -1.87
C TRP A 313 7.36 41.49 -2.20
N TYR A 314 7.35 40.73 -3.31
CA TYR A 314 6.20 39.95 -3.75
C TYR A 314 5.67 38.98 -2.68
N HIS A 315 6.57 38.39 -1.90
CA HIS A 315 6.21 37.49 -0.79
C HIS A 315 6.44 38.12 0.58
N ALA A 316 7.44 39.00 0.73
CA ALA A 316 7.78 39.63 2.00
C ALA A 316 6.66 40.56 2.52
N ASP A 317 6.00 41.31 1.63
CA ASP A 317 4.90 42.22 2.01
C ASP A 317 3.71 41.47 2.64
N ASN A 318 3.53 40.21 2.28
CA ASN A 318 2.47 39.35 2.80
C ASN A 318 2.91 38.50 3.99
N GLY A 319 4.11 38.78 4.55
CA GLY A 319 4.63 38.11 5.74
C GLY A 319 5.17 36.69 5.51
N PHE A 320 5.44 36.29 4.26
CA PHE A 320 6.02 34.98 3.98
C PHE A 320 7.54 35.02 3.93
N SER A 321 8.20 33.93 4.34
CA SER A 321 9.67 33.77 4.28
C SER A 321 10.22 33.46 2.88
N GLY A 322 9.34 33.19 1.91
CA GLY A 322 9.72 32.87 0.54
C GLY A 322 8.51 32.66 -0.35
N ARG A 323 8.69 32.82 -1.66
CA ARG A 323 7.64 32.59 -2.67
C ARG A 323 7.00 31.20 -2.55
N ALA A 324 7.81 30.15 -2.36
CA ALA A 324 7.31 28.79 -2.23
C ALA A 324 6.45 28.58 -0.98
N ALA A 325 6.71 29.32 0.11
CA ALA A 325 5.87 29.28 1.31
C ALA A 325 4.51 29.93 1.06
N MET A 326 4.51 31.09 0.39
CA MET A 326 3.30 31.79 -0.02
C MET A 326 2.43 30.95 -0.97
N ASP A 327 3.01 30.37 -2.03
CA ASP A 327 2.27 29.55 -2.98
C ASP A 327 1.62 28.33 -2.32
N ARG A 328 2.34 27.69 -1.37
CA ARG A 328 1.78 26.57 -0.60
C ARG A 328 0.59 26.99 0.27
N ALA A 329 0.67 28.15 0.92
CA ALA A 329 -0.42 28.68 1.72
C ALA A 329 -1.63 29.06 0.84
N HIS A 330 -1.40 29.75 -0.27
CA HIS A 330 -2.44 30.21 -1.18
C HIS A 330 -3.14 29.08 -1.94
N ARG A 331 -2.47 27.96 -2.24
CA ARG A 331 -3.06 26.83 -2.98
C ARG A 331 -4.34 26.27 -2.37
N ARG A 332 -4.52 26.40 -1.05
CA ARG A 332 -5.78 26.00 -0.38
C ARG A 332 -6.89 27.01 -0.64
N LEU A 333 -6.57 28.30 -0.58
CA LEU A 333 -7.49 29.40 -0.90
C LEU A 333 -7.96 29.34 -2.35
N LEU A 334 -7.04 29.09 -3.28
CA LEU A 334 -7.34 28.95 -4.71
C LEU A 334 -8.37 27.84 -4.96
N ARG A 335 -8.22 26.69 -4.28
CA ARG A 335 -9.18 25.57 -4.39
C ARG A 335 -10.57 25.94 -3.87
N ALA A 336 -10.65 26.62 -2.73
CA ALA A 336 -11.93 27.07 -2.17
C ALA A 336 -12.61 28.13 -3.05
N ALA A 337 -11.83 29.09 -3.55
CA ALA A 337 -12.34 30.19 -4.36
C ALA A 337 -12.81 29.76 -5.76
N ARG A 338 -12.22 28.71 -6.35
CA ARG A 338 -12.51 28.32 -7.75
C ARG A 338 -14.00 28.09 -8.03
N ALA A 339 -14.73 27.47 -7.10
CA ALA A 339 -16.17 27.26 -7.27
C ALA A 339 -16.98 28.57 -7.22
N ALA A 340 -16.57 29.53 -6.37
CA ALA A 340 -17.23 30.83 -6.28
C ALA A 340 -16.97 31.69 -7.52
N LEU A 341 -15.83 31.54 -8.19
CA LEU A 341 -15.40 32.38 -9.31
C LEU A 341 -15.83 31.87 -10.70
N ALA A 342 -16.66 30.83 -10.78
CA ALA A 342 -17.15 30.25 -12.04
C ALA A 342 -18.25 31.09 -12.72
N VAL A 343 -17.98 32.38 -12.93
CA VAL A 343 -18.84 33.34 -13.64
C VAL A 343 -17.99 34.17 -14.60
N PRO A 344 -18.57 34.78 -15.65
CA PRO A 344 -17.87 35.75 -16.47
C PRO A 344 -17.42 36.94 -15.61
N GLU A 345 -16.16 37.36 -15.78
CA GLU A 345 -15.58 38.58 -15.18
C GLU A 345 -15.91 38.82 -13.69
N PRO A 346 -15.52 37.89 -12.78
CA PRO A 346 -15.87 38.04 -11.38
C PRO A 346 -15.13 39.23 -10.74
N HIS A 347 -15.88 40.12 -10.11
CA HIS A 347 -15.34 41.17 -9.25
C HIS A 347 -14.95 40.56 -7.90
N VAL A 348 -13.68 40.69 -7.49
CA VAL A 348 -13.17 40.09 -6.25
C VAL A 348 -12.47 41.14 -5.41
N ALA A 349 -12.89 41.29 -4.16
CA ALA A 349 -12.25 42.18 -3.19
C ALA A 349 -11.42 41.39 -2.17
N ASP A 350 -10.22 41.88 -1.85
CA ASP A 350 -9.37 41.37 -0.79
C ASP A 350 -9.14 42.45 0.29
N LEU A 351 -9.63 42.19 1.50
CA LEU A 351 -9.62 43.14 2.61
C LEU A 351 -8.40 42.89 3.50
N GLY A 352 -7.40 43.77 3.37
CA GLY A 352 -6.04 43.52 3.84
C GLY A 352 -5.19 42.84 2.76
N CYS A 353 -5.29 43.32 1.51
CA CYS A 353 -4.76 42.63 0.33
C CYS A 353 -3.23 42.56 0.26
N GLY A 354 -2.52 43.26 1.16
CA GLY A 354 -1.09 43.46 1.05
C GLY A 354 -0.73 44.02 -0.32
N ASN A 355 0.15 43.34 -1.04
CA ASN A 355 0.56 43.73 -2.39
C ASN A 355 -0.32 43.14 -3.51
N GLY A 356 -1.45 42.49 -3.20
CA GLY A 356 -2.35 41.91 -4.20
C GLY A 356 -1.86 40.61 -4.86
N ALA A 357 -0.82 39.96 -4.34
CA ALA A 357 -0.30 38.70 -4.89
C ALA A 357 -1.31 37.54 -4.85
N LEU A 358 -2.17 37.48 -3.82
CA LEU A 358 -3.23 36.46 -3.74
C LEU A 358 -4.25 36.62 -4.87
N LEU A 359 -4.72 37.85 -5.12
CA LEU A 359 -5.60 38.16 -6.25
C LEU A 359 -4.94 37.80 -7.58
N ARG A 360 -3.62 38.05 -7.73
CA ARG A 360 -2.88 37.73 -8.96
C ARG A 360 -2.90 36.24 -9.23
N LEU A 361 -2.64 35.43 -8.20
CA LEU A 361 -2.71 33.97 -8.27
C LEU A 361 -4.12 33.48 -8.59
N LEU A 362 -5.17 34.08 -8.02
CA LEU A 362 -6.56 33.75 -8.36
C LEU A 362 -6.85 34.01 -9.84
N ARG A 363 -6.35 35.11 -10.41
CA ARG A 363 -6.51 35.38 -11.84
C ARG A 363 -5.76 34.38 -12.72
N GLU A 364 -4.54 34.04 -12.36
CA GLU A 364 -3.71 33.09 -13.12
C GLU A 364 -4.26 31.67 -13.08
N GLU A 365 -4.75 31.21 -11.92
CA GLU A 365 -5.10 29.79 -11.72
C GLU A 365 -6.60 29.47 -11.71
N ALA A 366 -7.48 30.46 -11.49
CA ALA A 366 -8.91 30.22 -11.30
C ALA A 366 -9.82 31.04 -12.22
N ALA A 367 -9.55 32.34 -12.41
CA ALA A 367 -10.43 33.23 -13.16
C ALA A 367 -9.63 34.27 -13.97
N PRO A 368 -9.24 33.97 -15.23
CA PRO A 368 -8.42 34.87 -16.06
C PRO A 368 -9.01 36.27 -16.28
N ALA A 369 -10.33 36.38 -16.22
CA ALA A 369 -11.10 37.60 -16.40
C ALA A 369 -11.44 38.32 -15.07
N LEU A 370 -10.85 37.91 -13.95
CA LEU A 370 -11.08 38.51 -12.63
C LEU A 370 -10.74 40.00 -12.63
N VAL A 371 -11.66 40.81 -12.08
CA VAL A 371 -11.49 42.24 -11.81
C VAL A 371 -11.14 42.41 -10.33
N PRO A 372 -9.89 42.76 -9.99
CA PRO A 372 -9.44 42.80 -8.61
C PRO A 372 -9.80 44.12 -7.93
N TYR A 373 -10.06 44.06 -6.62
CA TYR A 373 -10.17 45.19 -5.71
C TYR A 373 -9.40 44.87 -4.43
N GLY A 374 -8.73 45.86 -3.86
CA GLY A 374 -7.91 45.65 -2.67
C GLY A 374 -7.83 46.87 -1.77
N VAL A 375 -7.82 46.63 -0.47
CA VAL A 375 -7.60 47.66 0.55
C VAL A 375 -6.52 47.17 1.50
N ASP A 376 -5.57 48.04 1.82
CA ASP A 376 -4.56 47.81 2.85
C ASP A 376 -4.17 49.14 3.50
N LEU A 377 -3.74 49.10 4.76
CA LEU A 377 -3.30 50.28 5.49
C LEU A 377 -1.94 50.80 5.00
N SER A 378 -1.12 49.94 4.39
CA SER A 378 0.23 50.29 3.95
C SER A 378 0.23 50.94 2.56
N PRO A 379 0.66 52.21 2.42
CA PRO A 379 0.80 52.86 1.11
C PRO A 379 1.77 52.14 0.18
N GLU A 380 2.86 51.60 0.72
CA GLU A 380 3.90 50.89 -0.03
C GLU A 380 3.36 49.60 -0.65
N ARG A 381 2.64 48.78 0.13
CA ARG A 381 2.03 47.54 -0.37
C ARG A 381 0.98 47.82 -1.45
N ILE A 382 0.20 48.89 -1.29
CA ILE A 382 -0.76 49.31 -2.31
C ILE A 382 -0.07 49.81 -3.59
N ALA A 383 1.08 50.49 -3.48
CA ALA A 383 1.88 50.83 -4.66
C ALA A 383 2.32 49.57 -5.41
N HIS A 384 2.86 48.58 -4.70
CA HIS A 384 3.20 47.28 -5.29
C HIS A 384 1.99 46.54 -5.89
N ALA A 385 0.81 46.64 -5.26
CA ALA A 385 -0.43 46.09 -5.82
C ALA A 385 -0.81 46.76 -7.14
N ARG A 386 -0.67 48.08 -7.24
CA ARG A 386 -0.90 48.83 -8.48
C ARG A 386 0.10 48.43 -9.58
N ASP A 387 1.35 48.15 -9.22
CA ASP A 387 2.36 47.65 -10.15
C ASP A 387 2.04 46.24 -10.66
N LEU A 388 1.49 45.36 -9.81
CA LEU A 388 1.01 44.04 -10.23
C LEU A 388 -0.23 44.11 -11.13
N TRP A 389 -0.98 45.21 -11.06
CA TRP A 389 -2.29 45.38 -11.67
C TRP A 389 -2.44 46.71 -12.41
N PRO A 390 -1.60 47.00 -13.43
CA PRO A 390 -1.57 48.31 -14.06
C PRO A 390 -2.91 48.71 -14.69
N GLY A 391 -3.64 47.76 -15.29
CA GLY A 391 -4.97 47.99 -15.85
C GLY A 391 -6.10 48.15 -14.82
N HIS A 392 -5.82 47.93 -13.54
CA HIS A 392 -6.79 48.02 -12.43
C HIS A 392 -6.22 48.78 -11.24
N SER A 393 -5.22 49.64 -11.45
CA SER A 393 -4.51 50.34 -10.37
C SER A 393 -5.43 51.21 -9.51
N GLY A 394 -6.48 51.78 -10.13
CA GLY A 394 -7.53 52.54 -9.43
C GLY A 394 -8.42 51.73 -8.48
N ASN A 395 -8.36 50.39 -8.53
CA ASN A 395 -9.14 49.51 -7.66
C ASN A 395 -8.42 49.17 -6.33
N PHE A 396 -7.18 49.65 -6.16
CA PHE A 396 -6.40 49.43 -4.94
C PHE A 396 -6.30 50.72 -4.14
N THR A 397 -6.81 50.72 -2.91
CA THR A 397 -6.86 51.91 -2.06
C THR A 397 -6.08 51.72 -0.77
N VAL A 398 -5.47 52.82 -0.32
CA VAL A 398 -4.87 52.91 1.01
C VAL A 398 -5.98 53.31 1.97
N GLY A 399 -6.30 52.45 2.94
CA GLY A 399 -7.42 52.69 3.83
C GLY A 399 -7.53 51.66 4.95
N ASP A 400 -8.26 52.02 6.01
CA ASP A 400 -8.68 51.07 7.03
C ASP A 400 -9.88 50.28 6.51
N VAL A 401 -9.75 48.95 6.39
CA VAL A 401 -10.85 48.07 5.93
C VAL A 401 -12.14 48.22 6.74
N PHE A 402 -12.06 48.70 7.98
CA PHE A 402 -13.21 48.92 8.85
C PHE A 402 -13.90 50.26 8.62
N ASP A 403 -13.22 51.27 8.08
CA ASP A 403 -13.75 52.64 7.98
C ASP A 403 -13.74 53.20 6.54
N ASP A 404 -13.00 52.61 5.60
CA ASP A 404 -12.95 53.03 4.20
C ASP A 404 -14.23 52.61 3.46
N GLU A 405 -14.96 53.60 2.93
CA GLU A 405 -16.18 53.41 2.13
C GLU A 405 -15.91 53.21 0.63
N THR A 406 -14.66 53.37 0.19
CA THR A 406 -14.29 53.27 -1.22
C THR A 406 -14.61 51.91 -1.85
N PRO A 407 -14.48 50.77 -1.15
CA PRO A 407 -14.92 49.48 -1.67
C PRO A 407 -16.44 49.34 -1.77
N TRP A 408 -17.22 50.12 -1.03
CA TRP A 408 -18.66 49.92 -0.84
C TRP A 408 -19.51 50.94 -1.59
N ARG A 409 -18.97 51.52 -2.67
CA ARG A 409 -19.69 52.52 -3.48
C ARG A 409 -21.03 51.97 -4.00
N PRO A 410 -22.10 52.78 -4.03
CA PRO A 410 -23.38 52.36 -4.60
C PRO A 410 -23.23 51.79 -6.01
N GLY A 411 -23.92 50.69 -6.28
CA GLY A 411 -23.87 49.98 -7.57
C GLY A 411 -22.67 49.03 -7.74
N ARG A 412 -21.75 48.94 -6.76
CA ARG A 412 -20.68 47.95 -6.76
C ARG A 412 -21.09 46.69 -6.01
N SER A 413 -21.00 45.55 -6.68
CA SER A 413 -21.12 44.22 -6.09
C SER A 413 -19.90 43.36 -6.38
N TYR A 414 -19.65 42.41 -5.48
CA TYR A 414 -18.53 41.48 -5.54
C TYR A 414 -19.02 40.05 -5.63
N ARG A 415 -18.41 39.28 -6.50
CA ARG A 415 -18.66 37.84 -6.54
C ARG A 415 -18.06 37.14 -5.31
N LEU A 416 -16.90 37.60 -4.88
CA LEU A 416 -16.19 37.03 -3.73
C LEU A 416 -15.46 38.14 -2.97
N VAL A 417 -15.60 38.14 -1.65
CA VAL A 417 -14.75 38.92 -0.74
C VAL A 417 -13.85 37.97 0.03
N LEU A 418 -12.56 38.29 0.08
CA LEU A 418 -11.53 37.61 0.87
C LEU A 418 -11.27 38.44 2.13
N LEU A 419 -11.23 37.77 3.29
CA LEU A 419 -10.95 38.43 4.56
C LEU A 419 -10.06 37.55 5.44
N GLY A 420 -8.90 38.09 5.82
CA GLY A 420 -8.04 37.45 6.81
C GLY A 420 -8.69 37.45 8.21
N LEU A 421 -8.77 36.29 8.86
CA LEU A 421 -9.36 36.11 10.18
C LEU A 421 -8.73 37.05 11.22
N ASN A 422 -7.41 37.24 11.13
CA ASN A 422 -6.67 38.09 12.06
C ASN A 422 -7.18 39.53 12.06
N ARG A 423 -7.69 40.05 10.92
CA ARG A 423 -8.26 41.40 10.85
C ARG A 423 -9.46 41.56 11.76
N LEU A 424 -10.35 40.57 11.82
CA LEU A 424 -11.53 40.62 12.71
C LEU A 424 -11.16 40.67 14.19
N ARG A 425 -9.94 40.24 14.55
CA ARG A 425 -9.42 40.24 15.92
C ARG A 425 -8.69 41.54 16.28
N GLU A 426 -8.24 42.30 15.30
CA GLU A 426 -7.54 43.58 15.47
C GLU A 426 -8.49 44.74 15.83
N THR A 427 -9.80 44.50 15.87
CA THR A 427 -10.82 45.53 16.06
C THR A 427 -11.86 45.16 17.11
N THR A 428 -12.74 46.11 17.44
CA THR A 428 -13.85 45.85 18.36
C THR A 428 -14.96 45.04 17.69
N PRO A 429 -15.73 44.23 18.45
CA PRO A 429 -16.83 43.43 17.88
C PRO A 429 -17.85 44.25 17.08
N GLY A 430 -18.12 45.50 17.50
CA GLY A 430 -19.02 46.41 16.78
C GLY A 430 -18.48 46.84 15.41
N ARG A 431 -17.17 47.16 15.30
CA ARG A 431 -16.52 47.48 14.02
C ARG A 431 -16.47 46.25 13.11
N ALA A 432 -16.13 45.09 13.65
CA ALA A 432 -16.14 43.82 12.92
C ALA A 432 -17.53 43.51 12.35
N ARG A 433 -18.59 43.67 13.16
CA ARG A 433 -19.97 43.42 12.72
C ARG A 433 -20.39 44.36 11.58
N ARG A 434 -20.10 45.66 11.70
CA ARG A 434 -20.39 46.63 10.62
C ARG A 434 -19.68 46.27 9.31
N LEU A 435 -18.43 45.81 9.37
CA LEU A 435 -17.73 45.35 8.16
C LEU A 435 -18.42 44.11 7.57
N LEU A 436 -18.77 43.13 8.39
CA LEU A 436 -19.46 41.92 7.93
C LEU A 436 -20.83 42.23 7.33
N ASP A 437 -21.56 43.20 7.87
CA ASP A 437 -22.84 43.64 7.34
C ASP A 437 -22.67 44.30 5.95
N ARG A 438 -21.70 45.19 5.78
CA ARG A 438 -21.36 45.74 4.45
C ARG A 438 -20.96 44.65 3.45
N ILE A 439 -20.17 43.67 3.87
CA ILE A 439 -19.82 42.52 3.01
C ILE A 439 -21.07 41.76 2.59
N ARG A 440 -22.04 41.55 3.51
CA ARG A 440 -23.30 40.87 3.19
C ARG A 440 -24.15 41.64 2.19
N GLU A 441 -24.14 42.97 2.27
CA GLU A 441 -24.88 43.84 1.35
C GLU A 441 -24.24 43.89 -0.05
N HIS A 442 -22.92 43.77 -0.15
CA HIS A 442 -22.18 44.00 -1.39
C HIS A 442 -21.57 42.75 -2.03
N ALA A 443 -21.63 41.57 -1.41
CA ALA A 443 -20.98 40.37 -1.93
C ALA A 443 -21.91 39.16 -2.02
N ASP A 444 -21.64 38.24 -2.97
CA ASP A 444 -22.34 36.95 -3.04
C ASP A 444 -21.77 35.91 -2.06
N ARG A 445 -20.44 36.00 -1.84
CA ARG A 445 -19.65 35.03 -1.08
C ARG A 445 -18.58 35.75 -0.27
N LEU A 446 -18.36 35.26 0.95
CA LEU A 446 -17.24 35.64 1.81
C LEU A 446 -16.37 34.39 2.06
N LEU A 447 -15.07 34.51 1.81
CA LEU A 447 -14.06 33.51 2.18
C LEU A 447 -13.19 34.08 3.31
N VAL A 448 -13.31 33.48 4.50
CA VAL A 448 -12.48 33.84 5.67
C VAL A 448 -11.32 32.86 5.79
N TYR A 449 -10.10 33.39 5.88
CA TYR A 449 -8.89 32.58 5.88
C TYR A 449 -7.88 32.98 6.96
N SER A 450 -6.97 32.07 7.29
CA SER A 450 -5.83 32.33 8.16
C SER A 450 -4.58 31.66 7.58
N HIS A 451 -3.45 32.36 7.63
CA HIS A 451 -2.16 31.74 7.30
C HIS A 451 -1.55 31.02 8.50
N ASP A 452 -1.88 31.47 9.71
CA ASP A 452 -1.47 30.86 10.97
C ASP A 452 -2.33 29.63 11.27
N ARG A 453 -1.73 28.66 11.98
CA ARG A 453 -2.48 27.56 12.59
C ARG A 453 -3.61 28.16 13.41
N ALA A 454 -4.82 27.62 13.25
CA ALA A 454 -5.96 28.01 14.07
C ALA A 454 -5.52 27.97 15.55
N PRO A 455 -5.46 29.11 16.25
CA PRO A 455 -5.07 29.11 17.65
C PRO A 455 -6.16 28.41 18.46
N ASP A 456 -5.78 27.80 19.58
CA ASP A 456 -6.72 27.22 20.53
C ASP A 456 -7.77 28.29 20.91
N GLY A 457 -9.05 28.03 20.63
CA GLY A 457 -10.15 28.99 20.84
C GLY A 457 -10.71 29.68 19.58
N ALA A 458 -10.95 28.95 18.48
CA ALA A 458 -11.60 29.48 17.27
C ALA A 458 -13.11 29.78 17.42
N GLU A 459 -13.76 29.32 18.50
CA GLU A 459 -15.20 29.50 18.74
C GLU A 459 -15.73 30.95 18.70
N PRO A 460 -15.02 31.98 19.21
CA PRO A 460 -15.54 33.35 19.25
C PRO A 460 -15.69 34.01 17.88
N VAL A 461 -15.00 33.52 16.84
CA VAL A 461 -15.10 34.10 15.49
C VAL A 461 -16.10 33.36 14.62
N ALA A 462 -16.28 32.05 14.84
CA ALA A 462 -17.33 31.28 14.18
C ALA A 462 -18.74 31.82 14.50
N SER A 463 -18.94 32.33 15.72
CA SER A 463 -20.19 32.97 16.14
C SER A 463 -20.42 34.34 15.51
N LEU A 464 -19.37 35.05 15.07
CA LEU A 464 -19.49 36.36 14.42
C LEU A 464 -19.89 36.26 12.95
N VAL A 465 -19.47 35.20 12.25
CA VAL A 465 -19.69 35.03 10.81
C VAL A 465 -20.96 34.21 10.51
N ASP A 466 -21.68 33.74 11.54
CA ASP A 466 -22.85 32.84 11.44
C ASP A 466 -22.59 31.68 10.45
N LEU A 467 -21.52 30.93 10.73
CA LEU A 467 -21.05 29.81 9.90
C LEU A 467 -21.94 28.59 10.08
N ARG A 468 -23.20 28.66 9.64
CA ARG A 468 -24.18 27.57 9.72
C ARG A 468 -24.52 26.92 8.38
N ASP A 469 -23.62 27.03 7.38
CA ASP A 469 -23.76 26.25 6.14
C ASP A 469 -22.99 24.92 6.26
N PRO A 470 -23.66 23.77 6.43
CA PRO A 470 -23.02 22.46 6.57
C PRO A 470 -22.26 22.01 5.31
N ALA A 471 -22.45 22.65 4.15
CA ALA A 471 -21.67 22.36 2.94
C ALA A 471 -20.20 22.86 3.01
N ALA A 472 -19.85 23.68 4.01
CA ALA A 472 -18.51 24.25 4.16
C ALA A 472 -17.56 23.42 5.05
N GLN A 473 -18.04 22.35 5.70
CA GLN A 473 -17.18 21.42 6.46
C GLN A 473 -16.54 20.39 5.52
N GLY A 474 -15.53 20.82 4.76
CA GLY A 474 -14.73 19.91 3.95
C GLY A 474 -13.95 18.92 4.82
N ASP A 475 -13.98 17.64 4.43
CA ASP A 475 -13.31 16.51 5.08
C ASP A 475 -11.92 16.85 5.65
N GLY A 476 -11.82 16.98 6.97
CA GLY A 476 -10.58 16.81 7.74
C GLY A 476 -9.38 17.73 7.42
N LEU A 477 -9.56 18.87 6.77
CA LEU A 477 -8.45 19.77 6.39
C LEU A 477 -8.13 20.79 7.48
N ALA A 478 -7.45 20.36 8.53
CA ALA A 478 -6.94 21.25 9.57
C ALA A 478 -6.03 22.37 8.98
N GLY A 479 -6.41 23.63 9.21
CA GLY A 479 -5.46 24.68 9.57
C GLY A 479 -5.37 25.97 8.75
N GLN A 480 -6.13 26.23 7.66
CA GLN A 480 -5.95 27.50 6.89
C GLN A 480 -7.21 28.11 6.23
N VAL A 481 -8.23 27.33 5.87
CA VAL A 481 -9.53 27.85 5.41
C VAL A 481 -10.52 27.64 6.55
N ILE A 482 -11.17 28.71 6.99
CA ILE A 482 -12.04 28.65 8.16
C ILE A 482 -13.49 28.49 7.74
N ALA A 483 -13.93 29.22 6.71
CA ALA A 483 -15.24 29.02 6.10
C ALA A 483 -15.44 29.80 4.79
N MET A 484 -16.40 29.33 3.99
CA MET A 484 -17.02 30.07 2.90
C MET A 484 -18.52 30.21 3.19
N ALA A 485 -19.03 31.44 3.22
CA ALA A 485 -20.44 31.72 3.52
C ALA A 485 -21.12 32.40 2.34
N LYS A 486 -22.40 32.07 2.10
CA LYS A 486 -23.28 32.87 1.25
C LYS A 486 -23.66 34.13 2.02
N ALA A 487 -23.32 35.29 1.48
CA ALA A 487 -23.88 36.53 1.97
C ALA A 487 -25.38 36.51 1.59
N ALA A 488 -26.25 36.69 2.57
CA ALA A 488 -27.69 36.63 2.37
C ALA A 488 -28.08 37.76 1.41
N ALA A 489 -28.73 37.41 0.30
CA ALA A 489 -29.28 38.41 -0.60
C ALA A 489 -30.34 39.20 0.18
N SER A 490 -30.15 40.50 0.36
CA SER A 490 -31.24 41.40 0.71
C SER A 490 -32.26 41.30 -0.43
N GLY A 491 -33.40 40.68 -0.16
CA GLY A 491 -34.54 40.72 -1.06
C GLY A 491 -35.00 42.17 -1.17
N LEU A 492 -34.50 42.89 -2.17
CA LEU A 492 -35.14 44.11 -2.63
C LEU A 492 -36.38 43.68 -3.42
N PRO A 493 -37.61 44.06 -2.99
CA PRO A 493 -38.80 43.87 -3.83
C PRO A 493 -38.63 44.72 -5.10
N GLY A 494 -38.88 44.10 -6.25
CA GLY A 494 -38.90 44.76 -7.57
C GLY A 494 -40.11 45.64 -7.79
#